data_AF-A0A1S8D0E4-F1
#
_entry.id   AF-A0A1S8D0E4-F1
#
_cell.length_a   1.000
_cell.length_b   1.000
_cell.length_c   1.000
_cell.angle_alpha   90.00
_cell.angle_beta   90.00
_cell.angle_gamma   90.00
#
_symmetry.space_group_name_H-M   'P 1'
#
loop_
_entity.id
_entity.type
_entity.pdbx_description
1 polymer ?
#
loop_
_entity_poly.entity_id
_entity_poly.type
_entity_poly.pdbx_seq_one_letter_code
_entity_poly.pdbx_strand_id
1 'polypeptide(L)'
;MPTISLASSKGGAGKSTTAVVLATELAARGATVTLIDADPNQPVVRWSRKAGKPEGVIVIGGVTEETVSEVIDEAAGQTQFVIVDLEGTASVMVAYAMSRSDLVIIPMQGSELDGVEAAKVIGFIRRQEKAYKLSIPYAVLFTKTNPAVRPRTLKALEADFLKQGIPVFSTALHERDAFRAVFSFGGGLASLADKPVGGLKPAAENARALMTEVVTRLDKQAAPAQAAEVA
;
A
#
# COMPACT_ATOMS: atom_id res chain seq x y z
N MET A 1 -9.76 9.45 -9.68
CA MET A 1 -8.56 9.70 -8.86
C MET A 1 -7.98 8.36 -8.46
N PRO A 2 -6.66 8.19 -8.41
CA PRO A 2 -6.04 6.90 -8.14
C PRO A 2 -6.44 6.32 -6.77
N THR A 3 -6.95 5.10 -6.79
CA THR A 3 -7.26 4.28 -5.61
C THR A 3 -6.23 3.17 -5.46
N ILE A 4 -5.57 3.14 -4.30
CA ILE A 4 -4.52 2.18 -3.97
C ILE A 4 -5.01 1.29 -2.83
N SER A 5 -5.12 -0.03 -3.04
CA SER A 5 -5.46 -0.97 -1.97
C SER A 5 -4.24 -1.72 -1.46
N LEU A 6 -4.15 -1.90 -0.15
CA LEU A 6 -3.14 -2.73 0.51
C LEU A 6 -3.78 -4.07 0.88
N ALA A 7 -3.31 -5.17 0.31
CA ALA A 7 -3.86 -6.49 0.56
C ALA A 7 -2.80 -7.51 1.00
N SER A 8 -3.08 -8.29 2.04
CA SER A 8 -2.19 -9.35 2.52
C SER A 8 -2.95 -10.30 3.44
N SER A 9 -2.75 -11.61 3.24
CA SER A 9 -3.44 -12.67 4.00
C SER A 9 -2.81 -12.89 5.38
N LYS A 10 -1.73 -12.17 5.68
CA LYS A 10 -0.99 -12.29 6.94
C LYS A 10 -1.03 -10.98 7.74
N GLY A 11 -1.23 -11.11 9.05
CA GLY A 11 -1.03 -10.03 10.00
C GLY A 11 0.44 -9.59 10.05
N GLY A 12 0.69 -8.28 10.20
CA GLY A 12 2.05 -7.76 10.35
C GLY A 12 2.92 -7.75 9.08
N ALA A 13 2.32 -7.97 7.90
CA ALA A 13 3.00 -7.86 6.60
C ALA A 13 3.35 -6.41 6.19
N GLY A 14 2.88 -5.41 6.96
CA GLY A 14 3.20 -3.99 6.74
C GLY A 14 2.15 -3.19 5.98
N LYS A 15 0.89 -3.67 5.88
CA LYS A 15 -0.22 -2.98 5.20
C LYS A 15 -0.49 -1.57 5.75
N SER A 16 -0.94 -1.47 7.01
CA SER A 16 -1.22 -0.18 7.65
C SER A 16 -0.01 0.74 7.68
N THR A 17 1.19 0.19 7.90
CA THR A 17 2.43 0.98 7.86
C THR A 17 2.68 1.55 6.47
N THR A 18 2.52 0.75 5.42
CA THR A 18 2.65 1.22 4.03
C THR A 18 1.60 2.28 3.72
N ALA A 19 0.35 2.06 4.13
CA ALA A 19 -0.75 2.99 3.92
C ALA A 19 -0.48 4.38 4.55
N VAL A 20 -0.12 4.41 5.84
CA VAL A 20 0.19 5.65 6.56
C VAL A 20 1.44 6.34 6.00
N VAL A 21 2.49 5.58 5.69
CA VAL A 21 3.73 6.14 5.11
C VAL A 21 3.45 6.78 3.74
N LEU A 22 2.72 6.09 2.86
CA LEU A 22 2.35 6.64 1.56
C LEU A 22 1.49 7.90 1.70
N ALA A 23 0.44 7.86 2.53
CA ALA A 23 -0.46 8.99 2.72
C ALA A 23 0.27 10.22 3.26
N THR A 24 1.13 10.04 4.27
CA THR A 24 1.87 11.15 4.88
C THR A 24 2.93 11.72 3.95
N GLU A 25 3.60 10.90 3.13
CA GLU A 25 4.55 11.37 2.11
C GLU A 25 3.87 12.10 0.96
N LEU A 26 2.71 11.63 0.50
CA LEU A 26 1.90 12.32 -0.51
C LEU A 26 1.43 13.68 0.02
N ALA A 27 0.91 13.72 1.24
CA ALA A 27 0.48 14.96 1.89
C ALA A 27 1.62 15.95 2.13
N ALA A 28 2.82 15.46 2.46
CA ALA A 28 4.02 16.29 2.59
C ALA A 28 4.42 16.98 1.26
N ARG A 29 3.89 16.52 0.12
CA ARG A 29 4.04 17.14 -1.21
C ARG A 29 2.82 17.94 -1.65
N GLY A 30 1.89 18.20 -0.74
CA GLY A 30 0.69 18.99 -0.99
C GLY A 30 -0.48 18.22 -1.60
N ALA A 31 -0.39 16.88 -1.72
CA ALA A 31 -1.51 16.09 -2.21
C ALA A 31 -2.57 15.87 -1.12
N THR A 32 -3.85 15.88 -1.49
CA THR A 32 -4.93 15.43 -0.60
C THR A 32 -5.11 13.92 -0.69
N VAL A 33 -5.26 13.27 0.46
CA VAL A 33 -5.33 11.80 0.56
C VAL A 33 -6.46 11.38 1.50
N THR A 34 -7.29 10.43 1.07
CA THR A 34 -8.19 9.72 1.97
C THR A 34 -7.62 8.34 2.29
N LEU A 35 -7.44 8.03 3.57
CA LEU A 35 -7.13 6.70 4.09
C LEU A 35 -8.41 6.02 4.58
N ILE A 36 -8.73 4.87 4.01
CA ILE A 36 -9.85 4.03 4.43
C ILE A 36 -9.30 2.86 5.23
N ASP A 37 -9.64 2.81 6.52
CA ASP A 37 -9.27 1.75 7.45
C ASP A 37 -10.37 0.70 7.51
N ALA A 38 -10.17 -0.40 6.78
CA ALA A 38 -11.07 -1.55 6.74
C ALA A 38 -10.57 -2.70 7.63
N ASP A 39 -9.58 -2.46 8.50
CA ASP A 39 -9.18 -3.39 9.55
C ASP A 39 -10.14 -3.25 10.74
N PRO A 40 -10.78 -4.32 11.24
CA PRO A 40 -11.62 -4.30 12.43
C PRO A 40 -10.91 -3.75 13.68
N ASN A 41 -9.58 -3.91 13.76
CA ASN A 41 -8.78 -3.34 14.82
C ASN A 41 -8.52 -1.85 14.63
N GLN A 42 -8.79 -1.26 13.47
CA GLN A 42 -8.68 0.16 13.16
C GLN A 42 -7.35 0.83 13.58
N PRO A 43 -6.17 0.28 13.21
CA PRO A 43 -4.89 0.85 13.58
C PRO A 43 -4.64 2.24 12.96
N VAL A 44 -5.16 2.50 11.76
CA VAL A 44 -5.01 3.79 11.07
C VAL A 44 -5.91 4.85 11.69
N VAL A 45 -7.14 4.49 12.07
CA VAL A 45 -8.02 5.40 12.85
C VAL A 45 -7.36 5.77 14.16
N ARG A 46 -6.80 4.81 14.91
CA ARG A 46 -6.07 5.11 16.16
C ARG A 46 -4.89 6.04 15.95
N TRP A 47 -4.12 5.82 14.88
CA TRP A 47 -3.03 6.72 14.50
C TRP A 47 -3.55 8.14 14.19
N SER A 48 -4.66 8.25 13.47
CA SER A 48 -5.22 9.54 13.02
C SER A 48 -5.68 10.46 14.16
N ARG A 49 -6.03 9.88 15.32
CA ARG A 49 -6.45 10.60 16.52
C ARG A 49 -5.29 11.20 17.32
N LYS A 50 -4.05 10.84 16.98
CA LYS A 50 -2.84 11.41 17.60
C LYS A 50 -2.48 12.74 16.93
N ALA A 51 -1.69 13.55 17.64
CA ALA A 51 -1.20 14.81 17.09
C ALA A 51 -0.30 14.59 15.85
N GLY A 52 -0.18 15.62 15.01
CA GLY A 52 0.73 15.64 13.88
C GLY A 52 0.21 14.99 12.59
N LYS A 53 -1.02 14.44 12.58
CA LYS A 53 -1.67 14.01 11.33
C LYS A 53 -1.71 15.19 10.34
N PRO A 54 -1.20 15.05 9.11
CA PRO A 54 -1.26 16.12 8.13
C PRO A 54 -2.71 16.57 7.86
N GLU A 55 -2.90 17.86 7.59
CA GLU A 55 -4.23 18.43 7.29
C GLU A 55 -4.82 17.84 6.00
N GLY A 56 -3.98 17.62 4.99
CA GLY A 56 -4.37 16.99 3.72
C GLY A 56 -4.70 15.50 3.80
N VAL A 57 -4.68 14.88 4.99
CA VAL A 57 -5.03 13.46 5.17
C VAL A 57 -6.37 13.32 5.89
N ILE A 58 -7.35 12.75 5.21
CA ILE A 58 -8.64 12.33 5.77
C ILE A 58 -8.54 10.84 6.14
N VAL A 59 -9.12 10.43 7.27
CA VAL A 59 -9.17 9.02 7.67
C VAL A 59 -10.63 8.63 7.93
N ILE A 60 -11.06 7.58 7.23
CA ILE A 60 -12.38 6.97 7.35
C ILE A 60 -12.19 5.57 7.91
N GLY A 61 -12.98 5.18 8.91
CA GLY A 61 -12.98 3.82 9.44
C GLY A 61 -14.41 3.31 9.63
N GLY A 62 -14.54 2.07 10.11
CA GLY A 62 -15.85 1.45 10.31
C GLY A 62 -16.57 1.08 9.01
N VAL A 63 -15.80 0.86 7.94
CA VAL A 63 -16.32 0.47 6.63
C VAL A 63 -16.79 -0.99 6.66
N THR A 64 -17.92 -1.25 6.02
CA THR A 64 -18.55 -2.57 5.92
C THR A 64 -18.53 -3.08 4.48
N GLU A 65 -18.86 -4.35 4.28
CA GLU A 65 -19.01 -4.93 2.94
C GLU A 65 -20.00 -4.16 2.07
N GLU A 66 -21.08 -3.65 2.69
CA GLU A 66 -22.16 -2.92 2.03
C GLU A 66 -21.73 -1.50 1.63
N THR A 67 -20.84 -0.87 2.41
CA THR A 67 -20.49 0.56 2.27
C THR A 67 -19.15 0.80 1.58
N VAL A 68 -18.25 -0.20 1.53
CA VAL A 68 -16.87 -0.02 1.02
C VAL A 68 -16.81 0.56 -0.38
N SER A 69 -17.74 0.17 -1.25
CA SER A 69 -17.81 0.63 -2.62
C SER A 69 -18.10 2.12 -2.69
N GLU A 70 -19.17 2.55 -2.04
CA GLU A 70 -19.63 3.94 -2.00
C GLU A 70 -18.59 4.84 -1.32
N VAL A 71 -18.02 4.40 -0.19
CA VAL A 71 -16.99 5.16 0.53
C VAL A 71 -15.74 5.39 -0.33
N ILE A 72 -15.31 4.40 -1.11
CA ILE A 72 -14.17 4.56 -2.04
C ILE A 72 -14.54 5.56 -3.14
N ASP A 73 -15.71 5.41 -3.75
CA ASP A 73 -16.15 6.25 -4.89
C ASP A 73 -16.32 7.72 -4.45
N GLU A 74 -16.89 7.98 -3.27
CA GLU A 74 -16.99 9.32 -2.69
C GLU A 74 -15.61 9.91 -2.38
N ALA A 75 -14.73 9.14 -1.74
CA ALA A 75 -13.37 9.59 -1.41
C ALA A 75 -12.56 9.95 -2.67
N ALA A 76 -12.75 9.19 -3.75
CA ALA A 76 -12.10 9.43 -5.04
C ALA A 76 -12.62 10.70 -5.74
N GLY A 77 -13.82 11.18 -5.38
CA GLY A 77 -14.36 12.48 -5.80
C GLY A 77 -13.85 13.67 -4.98
N GLN A 78 -13.33 13.43 -3.77
CA GLN A 78 -12.96 14.50 -2.82
C GLN A 78 -11.45 14.72 -2.69
N THR A 79 -10.64 13.69 -2.94
CA THR A 79 -9.20 13.72 -2.70
C THR A 79 -8.40 13.22 -3.91
N GLN A 80 -7.15 13.67 -4.04
CA GLN A 80 -6.30 13.30 -5.16
C GLN A 80 -5.86 11.83 -5.11
N PHE A 81 -5.81 11.22 -3.93
CA PHE A 81 -5.48 9.81 -3.74
C PHE A 81 -6.41 9.17 -2.72
N VAL A 82 -6.84 7.95 -2.99
CA VAL A 82 -7.51 7.09 -2.01
C VAL A 82 -6.60 5.92 -1.70
N ILE A 83 -6.42 5.61 -0.41
CA ILE A 83 -5.61 4.49 0.05
C ILE A 83 -6.48 3.62 0.97
N VAL A 84 -6.64 2.34 0.63
CA VAL A 84 -7.49 1.40 1.37
C VAL A 84 -6.63 0.37 2.10
N ASP A 85 -6.65 0.39 3.42
CA ASP A 85 -5.99 -0.61 4.27
C ASP A 85 -6.95 -1.77 4.55
N LEU A 86 -6.81 -2.87 3.82
CA LEU A 86 -7.71 -4.02 3.90
C LEU A 86 -7.19 -5.09 4.86
N GLU A 87 -8.04 -5.61 5.73
CA GLU A 87 -7.74 -6.84 6.47
C GLU A 87 -8.08 -8.09 5.66
N GLY A 88 -7.20 -9.09 5.70
CA GLY A 88 -7.41 -10.37 5.03
C GLY A 88 -7.40 -10.29 3.50
N THR A 89 -7.78 -11.39 2.84
CA THR A 89 -7.68 -11.54 1.38
C THR A 89 -8.81 -12.32 0.72
N ALA A 90 -9.85 -12.68 1.48
CA ALA A 90 -10.87 -13.62 1.01
C ALA A 90 -12.30 -13.23 1.43
N SER A 91 -12.54 -11.95 1.74
CA SER A 91 -13.89 -11.41 1.97
C SER A 91 -14.43 -10.74 0.71
N VAL A 92 -15.74 -10.57 0.65
CA VAL A 92 -16.41 -9.83 -0.43
C VAL A 92 -16.01 -8.35 -0.40
N MET A 93 -15.85 -7.77 0.79
CA MET A 93 -15.32 -6.41 0.96
C MET A 93 -13.96 -6.22 0.26
N VAL A 94 -13.03 -7.17 0.42
CA VAL A 94 -11.73 -7.13 -0.28
C VAL A 94 -11.91 -7.18 -1.80
N ALA A 95 -12.85 -8.00 -2.30
CA ALA A 95 -13.17 -8.03 -3.73
C ALA A 95 -13.64 -6.67 -4.25
N TYR A 96 -14.57 -6.03 -3.52
CA TYR A 96 -15.14 -4.73 -3.90
C TYR A 96 -14.13 -3.59 -3.86
N ALA A 97 -13.23 -3.59 -2.89
CA ALA A 97 -12.15 -2.62 -2.83
C ALA A 97 -11.13 -2.84 -3.97
N MET A 98 -10.72 -4.08 -4.22
CA MET A 98 -9.81 -4.43 -5.32
C MET A 98 -10.40 -4.07 -6.69
N SER A 99 -11.70 -4.28 -6.91
CA SER A 99 -12.34 -3.94 -8.19
C SER A 99 -12.42 -2.44 -8.47
N ARG A 100 -12.18 -1.60 -7.47
CA ARG A 100 -12.13 -0.13 -7.57
C ARG A 100 -10.71 0.43 -7.46
N SER A 101 -9.71 -0.44 -7.38
CA SER A 101 -8.32 -0.04 -7.21
C SER A 101 -7.62 0.05 -8.56
N ASP A 102 -6.93 1.17 -8.77
CA ASP A 102 -5.99 1.33 -9.87
C ASP A 102 -4.69 0.57 -9.60
N LEU A 103 -4.33 0.38 -8.31
CA LEU A 103 -3.20 -0.44 -7.91
C LEU A 103 -3.46 -1.18 -6.60
N VAL A 104 -3.29 -2.50 -6.63
CA VAL A 104 -3.23 -3.34 -5.42
C VAL A 104 -1.76 -3.59 -5.06
N ILE A 105 -1.33 -3.08 -3.91
CA ILE A 105 -0.02 -3.37 -3.35
C ILE A 105 -0.16 -4.58 -2.43
N ILE A 106 0.75 -5.54 -2.56
CA ILE A 106 0.78 -6.78 -1.76
C ILE A 106 2.03 -6.78 -0.87
N PRO A 107 1.95 -6.27 0.37
CA PRO A 107 3.07 -6.22 1.30
C PRO A 107 3.46 -7.62 1.81
N MET A 108 4.76 -7.91 1.88
CA MET A 108 5.30 -9.15 2.45
C MET A 108 6.74 -9.01 2.95
N GLN A 109 7.16 -9.78 3.96
CA GLN A 109 8.50 -9.62 4.57
C GLN A 109 9.62 -10.35 3.82
N GLY A 110 9.27 -11.22 2.86
CA GLY A 110 10.26 -11.89 2.01
C GLY A 110 10.77 -13.24 2.54
N SER A 111 10.06 -13.86 3.49
CA SER A 111 10.24 -15.28 3.80
C SER A 111 9.47 -16.17 2.82
N GLU A 112 9.84 -17.44 2.73
CA GLU A 112 9.12 -18.44 1.90
C GLU A 112 7.65 -18.56 2.31
N LEU A 113 7.36 -18.56 3.62
CA LEU A 113 6.00 -18.56 4.14
C LEU A 113 5.21 -17.33 3.70
N ASP A 114 5.85 -16.16 3.64
CA ASP A 114 5.18 -14.95 3.14
C ASP A 114 4.92 -15.05 1.63
N GLY A 115 5.76 -15.77 0.88
CA GLY A 115 5.55 -16.02 -0.55
C GLY A 115 4.27 -16.82 -0.82
N VAL A 116 3.98 -17.82 0.01
CA VAL A 116 2.72 -18.58 -0.04
C VAL A 116 1.52 -17.67 0.22
N GLU A 117 1.64 -16.77 1.20
CA GLU A 117 0.59 -15.81 1.54
C GLU A 117 0.35 -14.79 0.41
N ALA A 118 1.42 -14.24 -0.19
CA ALA A 118 1.29 -13.38 -1.37
C ALA A 118 0.65 -14.11 -2.56
N ALA A 119 0.99 -15.38 -2.78
CA ALA A 119 0.40 -16.21 -3.84
C ALA A 119 -1.11 -16.40 -3.65
N LYS A 120 -1.62 -16.48 -2.41
CA LYS A 120 -3.07 -16.54 -2.12
C LYS A 120 -3.78 -15.26 -2.57
N VAL A 121 -3.20 -14.09 -2.28
CA VAL A 121 -3.74 -12.79 -2.70
C VAL A 121 -3.78 -12.71 -4.23
N ILE A 122 -2.69 -13.07 -4.89
CA ILE A 122 -2.56 -13.05 -6.35
C ILE A 122 -3.56 -14.02 -6.99
N GLY A 123 -3.68 -15.23 -6.43
CA GLY A 123 -4.66 -16.22 -6.89
C GLY A 123 -6.09 -15.72 -6.72
N PHE A 124 -6.39 -14.98 -5.66
CA PHE A 124 -7.69 -14.32 -5.48
C PHE A 124 -7.93 -13.26 -6.55
N ILE A 125 -6.98 -12.34 -6.77
CA ILE A 125 -7.07 -11.31 -7.82
C ILE A 125 -7.34 -11.94 -9.19
N ARG A 126 -6.54 -12.94 -9.59
CA ARG A 126 -6.72 -13.64 -10.88
C ARG A 126 -8.09 -14.30 -11.03
N ARG A 127 -8.68 -14.81 -9.93
CA ARG A 127 -10.05 -15.34 -9.95
C ARG A 127 -11.08 -14.23 -10.14
N GLN A 128 -10.91 -13.08 -9.51
CA GLN A 128 -11.78 -11.92 -9.68
C GLN A 128 -11.71 -11.39 -11.11
N GLU A 129 -10.50 -11.21 -11.66
CA GLU A 129 -10.30 -10.80 -13.05
C GLU A 129 -11.00 -11.76 -14.02
N LYS A 130 -10.86 -13.07 -13.83
CA LYS A 130 -11.51 -14.08 -14.68
C LYS A 130 -13.04 -14.08 -14.52
N ALA A 131 -13.54 -13.97 -13.29
CA ALA A 131 -14.97 -14.05 -13.02
C ALA A 131 -15.73 -12.82 -13.53
N TYR A 132 -15.16 -11.63 -13.38
CA TYR A 132 -15.81 -10.36 -13.69
C TYR A 132 -15.29 -9.70 -14.98
N LYS A 133 -14.33 -10.33 -15.69
CA LYS A 133 -13.68 -9.79 -16.90
C LYS A 133 -13.10 -8.39 -16.69
N LEU A 134 -12.48 -8.19 -15.53
CA LEU A 134 -11.82 -6.94 -15.15
C LEU A 134 -10.30 -7.14 -15.17
N SER A 135 -9.55 -6.05 -15.22
CA SER A 135 -8.11 -6.04 -14.92
C SER A 135 -7.89 -5.32 -13.60
N ILE A 136 -7.13 -5.95 -12.70
CA ILE A 136 -6.83 -5.42 -11.37
C ILE A 136 -5.31 -5.33 -11.29
N PRO A 137 -4.69 -4.17 -11.57
CA PRO A 137 -3.25 -4.06 -11.53
C PRO A 137 -2.72 -4.29 -10.12
N TYR A 138 -1.69 -5.12 -9.98
CA TYR A 138 -1.11 -5.43 -8.68
C TYR A 138 0.42 -5.52 -8.71
N ALA A 139 1.06 -5.32 -7.56
CA ALA A 139 2.49 -5.53 -7.40
C ALA A 139 2.87 -5.92 -5.97
N VAL A 140 3.87 -6.80 -5.85
CA VAL A 140 4.42 -7.26 -4.57
C VAL A 140 5.41 -6.25 -4.01
N LEU A 141 5.18 -5.80 -2.78
CA LEU A 141 6.07 -4.91 -2.04
C LEU A 141 6.78 -5.68 -0.92
N PHE A 142 8.11 -5.76 -0.98
CA PHE A 142 8.87 -6.28 0.15
C PHE A 142 8.92 -5.25 1.28
N THR A 143 8.54 -5.65 2.48
CA THR A 143 8.53 -4.83 3.69
C THR A 143 9.45 -5.43 4.76
N LYS A 144 9.80 -4.63 5.78
CA LYS A 144 10.67 -5.03 6.89
C LYS A 144 11.99 -5.66 6.43
N THR A 145 12.49 -5.25 5.27
CA THR A 145 13.77 -5.74 4.75
C THR A 145 14.92 -5.07 5.49
N ASN A 146 16.03 -5.80 5.66
CA ASN A 146 17.24 -5.21 6.21
C ASN A 146 17.88 -4.28 5.15
N PRO A 147 18.12 -2.99 5.45
CA PRO A 147 18.70 -2.06 4.48
C PRO A 147 20.17 -2.39 4.15
N ALA A 148 20.90 -3.04 5.05
CA ALA A 148 22.31 -3.39 4.86
C ALA A 148 22.51 -4.75 4.18
N VAL A 149 21.52 -5.64 4.26
CA VAL A 149 21.63 -7.03 3.80
C VAL A 149 20.42 -7.41 2.97
N ARG A 150 20.65 -7.84 1.74
CA ARG A 150 19.62 -8.47 0.89
C ARG A 150 19.89 -9.98 0.83
N PRO A 151 19.20 -10.82 1.62
CA PRO A 151 19.45 -12.25 1.69
C PRO A 151 19.32 -12.93 0.32
N ARG A 152 20.09 -14.00 0.10
CA ARG A 152 20.01 -14.78 -1.14
C ARG A 152 18.61 -15.38 -1.34
N THR A 153 17.96 -15.79 -0.26
CA THR A 153 16.58 -16.31 -0.26
C THR A 153 15.57 -15.26 -0.76
N LEU A 154 15.69 -14.02 -0.30
CA LEU A 154 14.86 -12.90 -0.76
C LEU A 154 15.05 -12.65 -2.27
N LYS A 155 16.30 -12.64 -2.74
CA LYS A 155 16.61 -12.47 -4.18
C LYS A 155 16.06 -13.61 -5.03
N ALA A 156 16.15 -14.85 -4.54
CA ALA A 156 15.60 -16.02 -5.23
C ALA A 156 14.07 -15.92 -5.35
N LEU A 157 13.39 -15.56 -4.25
CA LEU A 157 11.93 -15.38 -4.23
C LEU A 157 11.46 -14.27 -5.18
N GLU A 158 12.14 -13.13 -5.19
CA GLU A 158 11.89 -12.06 -6.15
C GLU A 158 12.08 -12.52 -7.60
N ALA A 159 13.18 -13.22 -7.88
CA ALA A 159 13.44 -13.76 -9.21
C ALA A 159 12.36 -14.74 -9.65
N ASP A 160 11.83 -15.55 -8.73
CA ASP A 160 10.76 -16.50 -9.02
C ASP A 160 9.42 -15.80 -9.28
N PHE A 161 9.10 -14.71 -8.57
CA PHE A 161 7.95 -13.87 -8.92
C PHE A 161 8.08 -13.28 -10.32
N LEU A 162 9.25 -12.72 -10.65
CA LEU A 162 9.49 -12.14 -11.98
C LEU A 162 9.39 -13.18 -13.09
N LYS A 163 9.93 -14.40 -12.91
CA LYS A 163 9.78 -15.52 -13.86
C LYS A 163 8.32 -15.90 -14.09
N GLN A 164 7.47 -15.76 -13.07
CA GLN A 164 6.02 -16.04 -13.15
C GLN A 164 5.22 -14.84 -13.68
N GLY A 165 5.88 -13.76 -14.10
CA GLY A 165 5.22 -12.54 -14.56
C GLY A 165 4.50 -11.77 -13.46
N ILE A 166 4.84 -12.01 -12.19
CA ILE A 166 4.29 -11.26 -11.05
C ILE A 166 5.10 -9.97 -10.88
N PRO A 167 4.47 -8.78 -10.99
CA PRO A 167 5.16 -7.51 -10.81
C PRO A 167 5.63 -7.35 -9.36
N VAL A 168 6.86 -6.89 -9.18
CA VAL A 168 7.47 -6.61 -7.88
C VAL A 168 7.95 -5.16 -7.84
N PHE A 169 7.84 -4.48 -6.70
CA PHE A 169 8.43 -3.17 -6.48
C PHE A 169 9.97 -3.23 -6.52
N SER A 170 10.60 -2.27 -7.19
CA SER A 170 12.05 -2.11 -7.14
C SER A 170 12.49 -1.59 -5.76
N THR A 171 11.64 -0.78 -5.14
CA THR A 171 11.80 -0.27 -3.78
C THR A 171 11.22 -1.25 -2.77
N ALA A 172 11.97 -1.52 -1.70
CA ALA A 172 11.46 -2.20 -0.52
C ALA A 172 11.23 -1.20 0.61
N LEU A 173 10.26 -1.46 1.49
CA LEU A 173 10.10 -0.70 2.73
C LEU A 173 10.95 -1.37 3.82
N HIS A 174 11.99 -0.70 4.30
CA HIS A 174 12.95 -1.30 5.23
C HIS A 174 12.40 -1.39 6.66
N GLU A 175 12.95 -2.32 7.45
CA GLU A 175 12.70 -2.30 8.89
C GLU A 175 13.40 -1.10 9.52
N ARG A 176 12.61 -0.15 10.04
CA ARG A 176 13.12 1.06 10.69
C ARG A 176 12.25 1.40 11.90
N ASP A 177 12.89 1.82 12.99
CA ASP A 177 12.21 2.30 14.19
C ASP A 177 11.29 3.50 13.88
N ALA A 178 11.74 4.39 12.99
CA ALA A 178 10.96 5.54 12.53
C ALA A 178 9.54 5.19 12.02
N PHE A 179 9.37 4.07 11.32
CA PHE A 179 8.04 3.64 10.86
C PHE A 179 7.14 3.13 12.00
N ARG A 180 7.73 2.53 13.05
CA ARG A 180 7.00 2.17 14.27
C ARG A 180 6.64 3.42 15.06
N ALA A 181 7.57 4.37 15.17
CA ALA A 181 7.40 5.62 15.87
C ALA A 181 6.24 6.47 15.33
N VAL A 182 5.96 6.41 14.02
CA VAL A 182 4.78 7.02 13.41
C VAL A 182 3.48 6.57 14.09
N PHE A 183 3.31 5.28 14.37
CA PHE A 183 2.13 4.77 15.10
C PHE A 183 2.16 5.10 16.58
N SER A 184 3.35 5.17 17.19
CA SER A 184 3.49 5.52 18.62
C SER A 184 3.18 6.98 18.89
N PHE A 185 3.70 7.91 18.09
CA PHE A 185 3.61 9.34 18.33
C PHE A 185 2.56 10.07 17.49
N GLY A 186 2.10 9.49 16.38
CA GLY A 186 1.22 10.15 15.41
C GLY A 186 2.00 10.89 14.32
N GLY A 187 1.24 11.43 13.35
CA GLY A 187 1.78 12.20 12.23
C GLY A 187 2.60 11.41 11.23
N GLY A 188 3.43 12.11 10.45
CA GLY A 188 4.35 11.53 9.47
C GLY A 188 5.80 11.57 9.92
N LEU A 189 6.73 11.04 9.11
CA LEU A 189 8.16 11.06 9.45
C LEU A 189 8.72 12.47 9.69
N ALA A 190 8.24 13.47 8.94
CA ALA A 190 8.65 14.85 9.10
C ALA A 190 8.23 15.45 10.45
N SER A 191 7.07 15.05 10.99
CA SER A 191 6.60 15.54 12.29
C SER A 191 7.29 14.90 13.49
N LEU A 192 8.18 13.93 13.26
CA LEU A 192 8.94 13.25 14.33
C LEU A 192 10.31 13.89 14.60
N ALA A 193 10.67 15.00 13.94
CA ALA A 193 11.98 15.62 14.05
C ALA A 193 12.41 15.92 15.50
N ASP A 194 11.47 16.35 16.35
CA ASP A 194 11.72 16.67 17.77
C ASP A 194 11.49 15.48 18.72
N LYS A 195 11.31 14.26 18.19
CA LYS A 195 11.08 13.05 18.98
C LYS A 195 12.36 12.21 19.08
N PRO A 196 12.53 11.39 20.14
CA PRO A 196 13.72 10.57 20.33
C PRO A 196 13.68 9.33 19.41
N VAL A 197 13.77 9.55 18.09
CA VAL A 197 13.59 8.51 17.06
C VAL A 197 14.83 8.51 16.16
N GLY A 198 15.49 7.34 16.08
CA GLY A 198 16.66 7.17 15.24
C GLY A 198 16.32 7.00 13.75
N GLY A 199 17.22 7.45 12.88
CA GLY A 199 17.16 7.11 11.45
C GLY A 199 16.00 7.73 10.67
N LEU A 200 15.48 8.89 11.09
CA LEU A 200 14.40 9.61 10.40
C LEU A 200 14.74 9.96 8.95
N LYS A 201 15.94 10.50 8.70
CA LYS A 201 16.39 10.86 7.35
C LYS A 201 16.38 9.66 6.37
N PRO A 202 17.06 8.53 6.66
CA PRO A 202 17.02 7.39 5.76
C PRO A 202 15.65 6.69 5.71
N ALA A 203 14.79 6.87 6.73
CA ALA A 203 13.38 6.45 6.65
C ALA A 203 12.58 7.30 5.67
N ALA A 204 12.76 8.63 5.71
CA ALA A 204 12.08 9.56 4.81
C ALA A 204 12.54 9.38 3.36
N GLU A 205 13.83 9.13 3.13
CA GLU A 205 14.36 8.78 1.80
C GLU A 205 13.74 7.49 1.27
N ASN A 206 13.62 6.47 2.11
CA ASN A 206 13.00 5.21 1.72
C ASN A 206 11.49 5.34 1.44
N ALA A 207 10.77 6.08 2.30
CA ALA A 207 9.35 6.38 2.13
C ALA A 207 9.09 7.17 0.83
N ARG A 208 9.92 8.18 0.57
CA ARG A 208 9.92 8.96 -0.67
C ARG A 208 10.14 8.09 -1.90
N ALA A 209 11.13 7.20 -1.88
CA ALA A 209 11.40 6.31 -3.01
C ALA A 209 10.19 5.41 -3.32
N LEU A 210 9.54 4.86 -2.28
CA LEU A 210 8.35 4.04 -2.45
C LEU A 210 7.19 4.86 -3.04
N MET A 211 6.92 6.05 -2.50
CA MET A 211 5.88 6.94 -3.01
C MET A 211 6.12 7.29 -4.49
N THR A 212 7.36 7.62 -4.87
CA THR A 212 7.70 7.94 -6.25
C THR A 212 7.43 6.75 -7.18
N GLU A 213 7.79 5.54 -6.76
CA GLU A 213 7.53 4.34 -7.55
C GLU A 213 6.03 4.03 -7.68
N VAL A 214 5.25 4.22 -6.60
CA VAL A 214 3.78 4.07 -6.64
C VAL A 214 3.17 5.05 -7.65
N VAL A 215 3.51 6.33 -7.57
CA VAL A 215 3.01 7.35 -8.51
C VAL A 215 3.41 7.01 -9.95
N THR A 216 4.66 6.62 -10.17
CA THR A 216 5.15 6.20 -11.50
C THR A 216 4.37 5.01 -12.06
N ARG A 217 3.96 4.05 -11.22
CA ARG A 217 3.16 2.90 -11.65
C ARG A 217 1.75 3.32 -12.05
N LEU A 218 1.13 4.19 -11.27
CA LEU A 218 -0.20 4.73 -11.56
C LEU A 218 -0.19 5.53 -12.87
N ASP A 219 0.83 6.37 -13.10
CA ASP A 219 0.97 7.15 -14.34
C ASP A 219 1.13 6.25 -15.57
N LYS A 220 1.92 5.17 -15.46
CA LYS A 220 2.10 4.19 -16.55
C LYS A 220 0.82 3.42 -16.89
N GLN A 221 -0.06 3.22 -15.91
CA GLN A 221 -1.35 2.57 -16.12
C GLN A 221 -2.38 3.53 -16.72
N ALA A 222 -2.28 4.83 -16.41
CA ALA A 222 -3.12 5.87 -16.98
C ALA A 222 -2.74 6.24 -18.43
N ALA A 223 -1.51 5.95 -18.87
CA ALA A 223 -1.09 6.17 -20.24
C ALA A 223 -1.85 5.23 -21.21
N PRO A 224 -2.61 5.75 -22.21
CA PRO A 224 -3.39 4.90 -23.10
C PRO A 224 -2.49 3.98 -23.93
N ALA A 225 -3.00 2.77 -24.22
CA ALA A 225 -2.40 1.76 -25.10
C ALA A 225 -2.33 2.20 -26.59
N GLN A 226 -2.03 3.46 -26.90
CA GLN A 226 -2.06 4.05 -28.23
C GLN A 226 -0.73 3.99 -29.00
N ALA A 227 0.28 3.26 -28.52
CA ALA A 227 1.56 3.13 -29.23
C ALA A 227 1.74 1.80 -30.00
N ALA A 228 0.73 0.92 -30.05
CA ALA A 228 0.85 -0.40 -30.66
C ALA A 228 0.16 -0.57 -32.02
N GLU A 229 -0.41 0.49 -32.60
CA GLU A 229 -1.16 0.42 -33.87
C GLU A 229 -0.57 1.29 -35.00
N VAL A 230 0.73 1.58 -34.94
CA VAL A 230 1.48 2.14 -36.09
C VAL A 230 2.82 1.42 -36.23
N ALA A 231 2.77 0.21 -36.78
CA ALA A 231 3.91 -0.44 -37.46
C ALA A 231 3.38 -1.46 -38.48
#